data_AF-A0A9X1ML43-F1
#
_entry.id   AF-A0A9X1ML43-F1
#
_cell.length_a   1.000
_cell.length_b   1.000
_cell.length_c   1.000
_cell.angle_alpha   90.00
_cell.angle_beta   90.00
_cell.angle_gamma   90.00
#
_symmetry.space_group_name_H-M   'P 1'
#
loop_
_entity.id
_entity.type
_entity.pdbx_description
1 polymer ?
#
loop_
_entity_poly.entity_id
_entity_poly.type
_entity_poly.pdbx_seq_one_letter_code
_entity_poly.pdbx_strand_id
1 'polypeptide(L)'
;MKPNLFFLLMALMLGAAGLSQLDLLPTITPPPENPGEPDLLAAFRESDAHSEASQDAKRFAELCDAIAAVIEYDAARPEPHLRSGVQLENLRMIARETQLSGGSYAVKYPHLGGEIKTYLDSQIGVDGGALSDDRRRNWIAGYRQLAKSAHYAADYLAWKQ
;
A
#
# COMPACT_ATOMS: atom_id res chain seq x y z
N MET A 1 3.52 82.18 -16.71
CA MET A 1 2.76 81.10 -17.38
C MET A 1 3.19 79.80 -16.73
N LYS A 2 2.27 79.08 -16.08
CA LYS A 2 2.56 77.81 -15.37
C LYS A 2 2.44 76.64 -16.35
N PRO A 3 3.46 75.78 -16.53
CA PRO A 3 3.31 74.54 -17.26
C PRO A 3 2.84 73.38 -16.35
N ASN A 4 1.65 72.91 -16.68
CA ASN A 4 1.01 71.59 -16.55
C ASN A 4 1.59 70.51 -15.60
N LEU A 5 0.78 70.25 -14.57
CA LEU A 5 0.84 69.24 -13.52
C LEU A 5 0.38 67.82 -13.99
N PHE A 6 0.75 67.39 -15.21
CA PHE A 6 0.18 66.16 -15.80
C PHE A 6 1.21 65.09 -16.24
N PHE A 7 2.49 65.26 -15.89
CA PHE A 7 3.58 64.38 -16.38
C PHE A 7 4.41 63.68 -15.30
N LEU A 8 3.87 63.51 -14.09
CA LEU A 8 4.60 62.80 -13.02
C LEU A 8 3.78 61.65 -12.40
N LEU A 9 3.17 60.84 -13.26
CA LEU A 9 2.48 59.59 -12.90
C LEU A 9 3.06 58.39 -13.68
N MET A 10 4.38 58.39 -13.92
CA MET A 10 5.10 57.30 -14.59
C MET A 10 6.38 56.90 -13.83
N ALA A 11 6.26 56.77 -12.51
CA ALA A 11 7.32 56.26 -11.62
C ALA A 11 6.78 55.17 -10.67
N LEU A 12 5.91 54.31 -11.20
CA LEU A 12 5.51 53.05 -10.56
C LEU A 12 5.74 51.95 -11.60
N MET A 13 6.23 50.79 -11.15
CA MET A 13 6.47 49.56 -11.93
C MET A 13 7.88 49.31 -12.47
N LEU A 14 8.92 49.48 -11.65
CA LEU A 14 10.17 48.72 -11.83
C LEU A 14 10.78 48.40 -10.46
N GLY A 15 10.34 47.29 -9.86
CA GLY A 15 10.89 46.87 -8.57
C GLY A 15 10.11 45.77 -7.85
N ALA A 16 9.66 44.72 -8.55
CA ALA A 16 9.07 43.54 -7.90
C ALA A 16 9.08 42.28 -8.78
N ALA A 17 10.13 42.04 -9.56
CA ALA A 17 10.20 40.88 -10.47
C ALA A 17 11.49 40.04 -10.27
N GLY A 18 11.90 39.81 -9.01
CA GLY A 18 13.20 39.19 -8.73
C GLY A 18 13.30 38.27 -7.52
N LEU A 19 12.20 37.75 -6.97
CA LEU A 19 12.24 36.88 -5.77
C LEU A 19 11.38 35.61 -5.85
N SER A 20 11.15 35.06 -7.04
CA SER A 20 10.38 33.80 -7.22
C SER A 20 11.22 32.62 -7.72
N GLN A 21 12.55 32.67 -7.63
CA GLN A 21 13.44 31.60 -8.10
C GLN A 21 14.40 31.08 -7.02
N LEU A 22 13.89 30.82 -5.81
CA LEU A 22 14.61 30.03 -4.79
C LEU A 22 13.93 28.67 -4.56
N ASP A 23 13.69 27.93 -5.63
CA ASP A 23 13.44 26.47 -5.59
C ASP A 23 14.57 25.77 -6.36
N LEU A 24 15.81 26.00 -5.93
CA LEU A 24 17.04 25.49 -6.58
C LEU A 24 17.75 24.40 -5.78
N LEU A 25 17.15 23.90 -4.70
CA LEU A 25 17.63 22.68 -4.05
C LEU A 25 16.81 21.50 -4.57
N PRO A 26 17.44 20.41 -5.05
CA PRO A 26 16.70 19.20 -5.36
C PRO A 26 15.99 18.76 -4.08
N THR A 27 14.66 18.63 -4.14
CA THR A 27 13.90 18.02 -3.05
C THR A 27 14.36 16.57 -2.93
N ILE A 28 15.20 16.28 -1.94
CA ILE A 28 15.59 14.90 -1.59
C ILE A 28 14.37 14.30 -0.90
N THR A 29 13.54 13.55 -1.64
CA THR A 29 12.45 12.80 -1.04
C THR A 29 13.03 11.66 -0.19
N PRO A 30 12.77 11.62 1.13
CA PRO A 30 13.27 10.55 1.98
C PRO A 30 12.71 9.19 1.53
N PRO A 31 13.42 8.07 1.80
CA PRO A 31 12.91 6.76 1.49
C PRO A 31 11.63 6.48 2.31
N PRO A 32 10.67 5.69 1.77
CA PRO A 32 9.51 5.25 2.53
C PRO A 32 9.89 4.55 3.84
N GLU A 33 9.07 4.72 4.88
CA GLU A 33 9.29 4.09 6.19
C GLU A 33 8.90 2.61 6.15
N ASN A 34 9.75 1.75 6.69
CA ASN A 34 9.50 0.30 6.73
C ASN A 34 8.49 -0.05 7.85
N PRO A 35 7.36 -0.70 7.54
CA PRO A 35 6.30 -1.01 8.51
C PRO A 35 6.61 -2.21 9.42
N GLY A 36 7.80 -2.81 9.32
CA GLY A 36 8.21 -4.01 10.05
C GLY A 36 7.91 -5.30 9.29
N GLU A 37 7.75 -6.40 10.02
CA GLU A 37 7.45 -7.71 9.43
C GLU A 37 6.01 -7.79 8.89
N PRO A 38 5.76 -8.60 7.83
CA PRO A 38 6.76 -9.35 7.07
C PRO A 38 7.48 -8.51 6.00
N ASP A 39 8.73 -8.85 5.69
CA ASP A 39 9.51 -8.18 4.63
C ASP A 39 9.08 -8.66 3.23
N LEU A 40 7.99 -8.08 2.72
CA LEU A 40 7.52 -8.37 1.36
C LEU A 40 8.36 -7.68 0.28
N LEU A 41 9.13 -6.64 0.62
CA LEU A 41 10.01 -5.95 -0.32
C LEU A 41 11.07 -6.92 -0.86
N ALA A 42 11.61 -7.80 0.00
CA ALA A 42 12.56 -8.82 -0.40
C ALA A 42 12.07 -9.71 -1.55
N ALA A 43 10.77 -10.06 -1.58
CA ALA A 43 10.19 -10.88 -2.64
C ALA A 43 9.94 -10.09 -3.93
N PHE A 44 9.40 -8.87 -3.84
CA PHE A 44 9.08 -8.08 -5.04
C PHE A 44 10.32 -7.54 -5.75
N ARG A 45 11.40 -7.23 -5.01
CA ARG A 45 12.64 -6.66 -5.57
C ARG A 45 13.44 -7.64 -6.43
N GLU A 46 13.14 -8.95 -6.37
CA GLU A 46 13.79 -9.97 -7.20
C GLU A 46 13.44 -9.84 -8.68
N SER A 47 12.38 -9.10 -9.01
CA SER A 47 12.01 -8.83 -10.39
C SER A 47 12.83 -7.69 -10.97
N ASP A 48 13.45 -7.92 -12.13
CA ASP A 48 14.14 -6.90 -12.92
C ASP A 48 13.17 -5.81 -13.46
N ALA A 49 11.88 -6.12 -13.55
CA ALA A 49 10.83 -5.20 -13.99
C ALA A 49 10.28 -4.38 -12.81
N HIS A 50 11.10 -3.53 -12.19
CA HIS A 50 10.76 -2.81 -10.95
C HIS A 50 9.45 -2.01 -11.02
N SER A 51 9.12 -1.38 -12.15
CA SER A 51 7.85 -0.66 -12.33
C SER A 51 6.64 -1.60 -12.25
N GLU A 52 6.75 -2.77 -12.87
CA GLU A 52 5.70 -3.80 -12.83
C GLU A 52 5.60 -4.41 -11.44
N ALA A 53 6.73 -4.68 -10.78
CA ALA A 53 6.77 -5.19 -9.41
C ALA A 53 6.16 -4.23 -8.39
N SER A 54 6.38 -2.92 -8.56
CA SER A 54 5.72 -1.89 -7.75
C SER A 54 4.20 -1.91 -7.92
N GLN A 55 3.71 -2.03 -9.16
CA GLN A 55 2.26 -2.15 -9.43
C GLN A 55 1.66 -3.44 -8.86
N ASP A 56 2.37 -4.55 -8.94
CA ASP A 56 1.91 -5.82 -8.39
C ASP A 56 1.87 -5.82 -6.87
N ALA A 57 2.89 -5.23 -6.22
CA ALA A 57 2.90 -5.00 -4.78
C ALA A 57 1.70 -4.14 -4.35
N LYS A 58 1.38 -3.09 -5.10
CA LYS A 58 0.20 -2.25 -4.84
C LYS A 58 -1.11 -3.03 -4.97
N ARG A 59 -1.29 -3.80 -6.05
CA ARG A 59 -2.49 -4.65 -6.24
C ARG A 59 -2.63 -5.70 -5.14
N PHE A 60 -1.51 -6.28 -4.71
CA PHE A 60 -1.49 -7.23 -3.59
C PHE A 60 -1.87 -6.56 -2.25
N ALA A 61 -1.42 -5.32 -2.02
CA ALA A 61 -1.82 -4.53 -0.87
C ALA A 61 -3.35 -4.30 -0.84
N GLU A 62 -3.91 -3.86 -1.98
CA GLU A 62 -5.35 -3.64 -2.15
C GLU A 62 -6.17 -4.92 -1.90
N LEU A 63 -5.67 -6.07 -2.36
CA LEU A 63 -6.30 -7.37 -2.07
C LEU A 63 -6.31 -7.68 -0.57
N CYS A 64 -5.18 -7.49 0.11
CA CYS A 64 -5.06 -7.75 1.54
C CYS A 64 -6.00 -6.87 2.35
N ASP A 65 -6.10 -5.58 2.02
CA ASP A 65 -7.04 -4.66 2.65
C ASP A 65 -8.49 -5.03 2.38
N ALA A 66 -8.82 -5.47 1.15
CA ALA A 66 -10.16 -5.93 0.81
C ALA A 66 -10.56 -7.17 1.61
N ILE A 67 -9.65 -8.15 1.77
CA ILE A 67 -9.89 -9.34 2.59
C ILE A 67 -10.12 -8.93 4.06
N ALA A 68 -9.26 -8.07 4.62
CA ALA A 68 -9.45 -7.58 5.98
C ALA A 68 -10.82 -6.91 6.17
N ALA A 69 -11.22 -6.05 5.22
CA ALA A 69 -12.50 -5.36 5.25
C ALA A 69 -13.70 -6.31 5.16
N VAL A 70 -13.62 -7.39 4.37
CA VAL A 70 -14.69 -8.41 4.30
C VAL A 70 -14.83 -9.15 5.63
N ILE A 71 -13.71 -9.50 6.28
CA ILE A 71 -13.73 -10.18 7.58
C ILE A 71 -14.29 -9.25 8.66
N GLU A 72 -13.86 -7.99 8.67
CA GLU A 72 -14.34 -6.95 9.58
C GLU A 72 -15.84 -6.70 9.42
N TYR A 73 -16.32 -6.59 8.18
CA TYR A 73 -17.74 -6.46 7.87
C TYR A 73 -18.55 -7.67 8.36
N ASP A 74 -18.07 -8.90 8.11
CA ASP A 74 -18.76 -10.11 8.57
C ASP A 74 -18.78 -10.23 10.10
N ALA A 75 -17.69 -9.82 10.77
CA ALA A 75 -17.57 -9.83 12.22
C ALA A 75 -18.55 -8.86 12.90
N ALA A 76 -18.93 -7.77 12.25
CA ALA A 76 -19.86 -6.78 12.80
C ALA A 76 -21.34 -7.22 12.76
N ARG A 77 -21.64 -8.37 12.13
CA ARG A 77 -23.00 -8.88 11.99
C ARG A 77 -23.48 -9.51 13.30
N PRO A 78 -24.79 -9.45 13.62
CA PRO A 78 -25.36 -10.21 14.74
C PRO A 78 -25.12 -11.72 14.60
N GLU A 79 -25.11 -12.21 13.36
CA GLU A 79 -24.78 -13.60 13.01
C GLU A 79 -23.72 -13.61 11.88
N PRO A 80 -22.42 -13.77 12.22
CA PRO A 80 -21.36 -13.88 11.23
C PRO A 80 -21.50 -15.12 10.35
N HIS A 81 -21.26 -14.96 9.05
CA HIS A 81 -21.31 -16.04 8.07
C HIS A 81 -20.00 -16.84 8.00
N LEU A 82 -18.86 -16.17 8.17
CA LEU A 82 -17.56 -16.82 8.29
C LEU A 82 -17.50 -17.39 9.69
N ARG A 83 -17.44 -18.71 9.86
CA ARG A 83 -17.52 -19.43 11.14
C ARG A 83 -16.29 -20.30 11.40
N SER A 84 -15.44 -20.53 10.39
CA SER A 84 -14.24 -21.34 10.52
C SER A 84 -13.05 -20.79 9.74
N GLY A 85 -11.84 -21.25 10.11
CA GLY A 85 -10.61 -20.97 9.36
C GLY A 85 -10.65 -21.50 7.93
N VAL A 86 -11.33 -22.62 7.69
CA VAL A 86 -11.52 -23.17 6.33
C VAL A 86 -12.30 -22.21 5.43
N GLN A 87 -13.34 -21.56 5.95
CA GLN A 87 -14.10 -20.58 5.16
C GLN A 87 -13.26 -19.34 4.83
N LEU A 88 -12.37 -18.93 5.73
CA LEU A 88 -11.41 -17.86 5.46
C LEU A 88 -10.39 -18.27 4.40
N GLU A 89 -9.89 -19.49 4.44
CA GLU A 89 -8.99 -19.99 3.40
C GLU A 89 -9.67 -20.02 2.03
N ASN A 90 -10.93 -20.46 1.96
CA ASN A 90 -11.72 -20.42 0.72
C ASN A 90 -11.92 -18.97 0.23
N LEU A 91 -12.22 -18.03 1.13
CA LEU A 91 -12.33 -16.60 0.77
C LEU A 91 -11.04 -16.08 0.14
N ARG A 92 -9.87 -16.40 0.74
CA ARG A 92 -8.56 -15.98 0.23
C ARG A 92 -8.27 -16.54 -1.15
N MET A 93 -8.56 -17.83 -1.35
CA MET A 93 -8.36 -18.51 -2.61
C MET A 93 -9.21 -17.86 -3.71
N ILE A 94 -10.52 -17.68 -3.46
CA ILE A 94 -11.45 -17.04 -4.41
C ILE A 94 -11.03 -15.60 -4.70
N ALA A 95 -10.66 -14.83 -3.68
CA ALA A 95 -10.25 -13.43 -3.85
C ALA A 95 -8.99 -13.31 -4.74
N ARG A 96 -8.00 -14.19 -4.52
CA ARG A 96 -6.81 -14.27 -5.38
C ARG A 96 -7.16 -14.68 -6.81
N GLU A 97 -7.95 -15.74 -7.00
CA GLU A 97 -8.33 -16.23 -8.33
C GLU A 97 -9.06 -15.16 -9.13
N THR A 98 -9.97 -14.43 -8.47
CA THR A 98 -10.76 -13.35 -9.09
C THR A 98 -9.89 -12.17 -9.49
N GLN A 99 -8.97 -11.74 -8.62
CA GLN A 99 -8.09 -10.60 -8.93
C GLN A 99 -7.10 -10.94 -10.05
N LEU A 100 -6.57 -12.16 -10.05
CA LEU A 100 -5.51 -12.56 -10.97
C LEU A 100 -6.03 -13.21 -12.26
N SER A 101 -7.34 -13.37 -12.43
CA SER A 101 -7.94 -14.06 -13.58
C SER A 101 -7.30 -15.44 -13.84
N GLY A 102 -7.03 -16.19 -12.76
CA GLY A 102 -6.34 -17.48 -12.81
C GLY A 102 -4.80 -17.44 -12.77
N GLY A 103 -4.20 -16.25 -12.78
CA GLY A 103 -2.76 -16.06 -12.53
C GLY A 103 -2.38 -16.30 -11.06
N SER A 104 -1.07 -16.33 -10.77
CA SER A 104 -0.56 -16.48 -9.41
C SER A 104 0.68 -15.61 -9.18
N TYR A 105 0.62 -14.75 -8.16
CA TYR A 105 1.80 -14.02 -7.70
C TYR A 105 2.94 -14.96 -7.31
N ALA A 106 2.66 -16.16 -6.81
CA ALA A 106 3.69 -17.13 -6.42
C ALA A 106 4.48 -17.68 -7.63
N VAL A 107 3.91 -17.66 -8.84
CA VAL A 107 4.65 -18.02 -10.06
C VAL A 107 5.63 -16.90 -10.44
N LYS A 108 5.21 -15.65 -10.26
CA LYS A 108 6.01 -14.47 -10.60
C LYS A 108 7.03 -14.09 -9.52
N TYR A 109 6.70 -14.35 -8.26
CA TYR A 109 7.46 -14.03 -7.06
C TYR A 109 7.55 -15.28 -6.16
N PRO A 110 8.50 -16.21 -6.44
CA PRO A 110 8.55 -17.53 -5.81
C PRO A 110 8.60 -17.50 -4.28
N HIS A 111 9.29 -16.53 -3.69
CA HIS A 111 9.42 -16.42 -2.24
C HIS A 111 8.21 -15.76 -1.55
N LEU A 112 7.39 -15.02 -2.29
CA LEU A 112 6.28 -14.25 -1.72
C LEU A 112 5.29 -15.13 -0.96
N GLY A 113 4.94 -16.30 -1.52
CA GLY A 113 4.02 -17.22 -0.88
C GLY A 113 4.55 -17.78 0.45
N GLY A 114 5.86 -18.02 0.54
CA GLY A 114 6.52 -18.50 1.75
C GLY A 114 6.52 -17.46 2.87
N GLU A 115 6.84 -16.21 2.55
CA GLU A 115 6.82 -15.10 3.50
C GLU A 115 5.42 -14.86 4.07
N ILE A 116 4.41 -14.81 3.20
CA ILE A 116 3.00 -14.64 3.61
C ILE A 116 2.58 -15.79 4.53
N LYS A 117 2.90 -17.04 4.16
CA LYS A 117 2.52 -18.22 4.94
C LYS A 117 3.16 -18.18 6.32
N THR A 118 4.48 -17.99 6.38
CA THR A 118 5.23 -17.94 7.63
C THR A 118 4.68 -16.87 8.56
N TYR A 119 4.41 -15.67 8.03
CA TYR A 119 3.82 -14.58 8.80
C TYR A 119 2.44 -14.94 9.34
N LEU A 120 1.50 -15.37 8.48
CA LEU A 120 0.13 -15.65 8.91
C LEU A 120 0.04 -16.84 9.87
N ASP A 121 0.86 -17.87 9.66
CA ASP A 121 0.95 -19.01 10.60
C ASP A 121 1.40 -18.54 11.99
N SER A 122 2.34 -17.59 12.07
CA SER A 122 2.82 -17.03 13.35
C SER A 122 1.75 -16.21 14.07
N GLN A 123 0.89 -15.51 13.34
CA GLN A 123 -0.11 -14.61 13.91
C GLN A 123 -1.41 -15.32 14.29
N ILE A 124 -1.80 -16.32 13.50
CA ILE A 124 -3.17 -16.87 13.52
C ILE A 124 -3.20 -18.38 13.77
N GLY A 125 -2.04 -19.04 13.66
CA GLY A 125 -1.91 -20.49 13.76
C GLY A 125 -2.42 -21.23 12.54
N VAL A 126 -2.22 -22.55 12.53
CA VAL A 126 -2.52 -23.44 11.38
C VAL A 126 -3.86 -24.17 11.48
N ASP A 127 -4.60 -23.98 12.57
CA ASP A 127 -5.85 -24.71 12.81
C ASP A 127 -7.01 -24.22 11.91
N GLY A 128 -7.78 -25.11 11.32
CA GLY A 128 -8.96 -24.77 10.50
C GLY A 128 -10.25 -24.57 11.30
N GLY A 129 -10.19 -24.69 12.63
CA GLY A 129 -11.32 -24.73 13.55
C GLY A 129 -12.20 -23.48 13.62
N ALA A 130 -13.04 -23.42 14.65
CA ALA A 130 -14.01 -22.35 14.83
C ALA A 130 -13.34 -20.97 14.90
N LEU A 131 -14.05 -19.98 14.36
CA LEU A 131 -13.58 -18.61 14.24
C LEU A 131 -14.12 -17.76 15.39
N SER A 132 -13.40 -17.73 16.51
CA SER A 132 -13.66 -16.84 17.64
C SER A 132 -13.37 -15.37 17.29
N ASP A 133 -13.88 -14.44 18.09
CA ASP A 133 -13.67 -13.01 17.88
C ASP A 133 -12.18 -12.64 17.92
N ASP A 134 -11.42 -13.22 18.86
CA ASP A 134 -9.97 -13.02 18.96
C ASP A 134 -9.26 -13.47 17.68
N ARG A 135 -9.69 -14.61 17.14
CA ARG A 135 -9.14 -15.15 15.91
C ARG A 135 -9.47 -14.26 14.71
N ARG A 136 -10.68 -13.69 14.63
CA ARG A 136 -11.04 -12.69 13.61
C ARG A 136 -10.15 -11.46 13.70
N ARG A 137 -9.93 -10.94 14.91
CA ARG A 137 -9.06 -9.78 15.12
C ARG A 137 -7.64 -10.05 14.65
N ASN A 138 -7.10 -11.24 14.93
CA ASN A 138 -5.77 -11.63 14.42
C ASN A 138 -5.73 -11.74 12.90
N TRP A 139 -6.77 -12.31 12.29
CA TRP A 139 -6.91 -12.35 10.83
C TRP A 139 -6.93 -10.94 10.21
N ILE A 140 -7.76 -10.05 10.74
CA ILE A 140 -7.85 -8.66 10.29
C ILE A 140 -6.50 -7.97 10.44
N ALA A 141 -5.88 -8.05 11.62
CA ALA A 141 -4.57 -7.43 11.89
C ALA A 141 -3.48 -7.96 10.96
N GLY A 142 -3.41 -9.28 10.75
CA GLY A 142 -2.45 -9.91 9.85
C GLY A 142 -2.60 -9.42 8.41
N TYR A 143 -3.84 -9.33 7.90
CA TYR A 143 -4.07 -8.80 6.55
C TYR A 143 -3.76 -7.31 6.41
N ARG A 144 -4.09 -6.49 7.41
CA ARG A 144 -3.71 -5.08 7.41
C ARG A 144 -2.19 -4.90 7.43
N GLN A 145 -1.47 -5.75 8.15
CA GLN A 145 -0.01 -5.69 8.17
C GLN A 145 0.61 -6.15 6.84
N LEU A 146 0.06 -7.18 6.21
CA LEU A 146 0.44 -7.57 4.85
C LEU A 146 0.21 -6.44 3.85
N ALA A 147 -0.94 -5.75 3.94
CA ALA A 147 -1.24 -4.60 3.09
C ALA A 147 -0.22 -3.47 3.28
N LYS A 148 0.10 -3.10 4.53
CA LYS A 148 1.14 -2.10 4.83
C LYS A 148 2.51 -2.49 4.26
N SER A 149 2.92 -3.74 4.43
CA SER A 149 4.21 -4.25 3.96
C SER A 149 4.28 -4.25 2.43
N ALA A 150 3.17 -4.55 1.77
CA ALA A 150 3.06 -4.52 0.31
C ALA A 150 3.01 -3.08 -0.24
N HIS A 151 2.34 -2.15 0.45
CA HIS A 151 2.41 -0.72 0.14
C HIS A 151 3.83 -0.19 0.25
N TYR A 152 4.54 -0.53 1.33
CA TYR A 152 5.94 -0.18 1.48
C TYR A 152 6.80 -0.71 0.34
N ALA A 153 6.62 -1.97 -0.07
CA ALA A 153 7.34 -2.54 -1.21
C ALA A 153 7.03 -1.77 -2.51
N ALA A 154 5.76 -1.44 -2.75
CA ALA A 154 5.33 -0.67 -3.91
C ALA A 154 6.00 0.72 -3.95
N ASP A 155 5.94 1.45 -2.84
CA ASP A 155 6.46 2.81 -2.73
C ASP A 155 7.99 2.83 -2.81
N TYR A 156 8.66 1.86 -2.19
CA TYR A 156 10.12 1.77 -2.22
C TYR A 156 10.63 1.46 -3.63
N LEU A 157 10.00 0.53 -4.34
CA LEU A 157 10.35 0.19 -5.72
C LEU A 157 10.07 1.35 -6.68
N ALA A 158 9.05 2.17 -6.41
CA ALA A 158 8.79 3.39 -7.17
C ALA A 158 9.81 4.50 -6.86
N TRP A 159 10.21 4.66 -5.59
CA TRP A 159 11.20 5.65 -5.16
C TRP A 159 12.61 5.40 -5.71
N LYS A 160 12.96 4.13 -6.00
CA LYS A 160 14.26 3.76 -6.57
C LYS A 160 14.41 4.03 -8.07
N GLN A 161 13.32 4.30 -8.78
CA GLN A 161 13.31 4.59 -10.23
C GLN A 161 13.65 6.04 -10.49
#